data_AF-A0A838I6G4-F1
#
_entry.id   AF-A0A838I6G4-F1
#
_cell.length_a   1.000
_cell.length_b   1.000
_cell.length_c   1.000
_cell.angle_alpha   90.00
_cell.angle_beta   90.00
_cell.angle_gamma   90.00
#
_symmetry.space_group_name_H-M   'P 1'
#
loop_
_entity.id
_entity.type
_entity.pdbx_description
1 polymer ?
#
loop_
_entity_poly.entity_id
_entity_poly.type
_entity_poly.pdbx_seq_one_letter_code
_entity_poly.pdbx_strand_id
1 'polypeptide(L)' 'MGSSYCNLLHHVVFSTKGREPWLTPTIRPRIHQYLGGAIRDEGGIAFTINGTADHVHILADCGRTKPLPK' A
#
# COMPACT_ATOMS: atom_id res chain seq x y z
N MET A 1 7.28 -32.10 8.16
CA MET A 1 6.90 -30.67 8.33
C MET A 1 6.05 -30.27 7.15
N GLY A 2 4.80 -29.83 7.37
CA GLY A 2 3.92 -29.35 6.30
C GLY A 2 4.18 -27.88 6.01
N SER A 3 4.37 -27.53 4.74
CA SER A 3 4.41 -26.13 4.28
C SER A 3 3.12 -25.82 3.52
N SER A 4 2.40 -24.78 3.91
CA SER A 4 1.28 -24.26 3.14
C SER A 4 1.79 -23.31 2.05
N TYR A 5 1.36 -23.52 0.82
CA TYR A 5 1.56 -22.57 -0.28
C TYR A 5 0.39 -21.59 -0.30
N CYS A 6 0.66 -20.28 -0.21
CA CYS A 6 -0.35 -19.26 -0.44
C CYS A 6 0.23 -18.02 -1.12
N ASN A 7 -0.65 -17.29 -1.81
CA ASN A 7 -0.36 -16.00 -2.42
C ASN A 7 -1.42 -15.02 -1.91
N LEU A 8 -1.03 -14.07 -1.05
CA LEU A 8 -1.94 -13.16 -0.36
C LEU A 8 -1.74 -11.75 -0.89
N LEU A 9 -2.57 -11.37 -1.86
CA LEU A 9 -2.56 -10.05 -2.46
C LEU A 9 -3.66 -9.18 -1.83
N HIS A 10 -3.25 -8.01 -1.33
CA HIS A 10 -4.15 -7.09 -0.66
C HIS A 10 -4.33 -5.83 -1.49
N HIS A 11 -5.60 -5.42 -1.66
CA HIS A 11 -5.96 -4.10 -2.18
C HIS A 11 -6.22 -3.17 -1.01
N VAL A 12 -5.24 -2.34 -0.68
CA VAL A 12 -5.34 -1.37 0.43
C VAL A 12 -5.76 -0.02 -0.13
N VAL A 13 -6.80 0.56 0.46
CA VAL A 13 -7.35 1.86 0.06
C VAL A 13 -7.55 2.72 1.30
N PHE A 14 -7.02 3.94 1.26
CA PHE A 14 -7.27 4.95 2.29
C PHE A 14 -7.31 6.34 1.67
N SER A 15 -7.98 7.26 2.35
CA SER A 15 -8.11 8.65 1.93
C SER A 15 -7.29 9.60 2.80
N THR A 16 -7.07 10.79 2.27
CA THR A 16 -6.68 11.96 3.06
C THR A 16 -7.75 12.28 4.11
N LYS A 17 -7.38 13.08 5.11
CA LYS A 17 -8.31 13.51 6.16
C LYS A 17 -9.46 14.29 5.53
N GLY A 18 -10.70 13.87 5.81
CA GLY A 18 -11.90 14.53 5.25
C GLY A 18 -12.04 14.40 3.73
N ARG A 19 -11.25 13.55 3.06
CA ARG A 19 -11.17 13.48 1.59
C ARG A 19 -10.74 14.81 0.94
N GLU A 20 -9.98 15.62 1.67
CA GLU A 20 -9.41 16.85 1.12
C GLU A 20 -8.41 16.53 0.00
N PRO A 21 -8.39 17.27 -1.13
CA PRO A 21 -7.61 16.94 -2.32
C PRO A 21 -6.12 17.30 -2.19
N TRP A 22 -5.45 16.84 -1.12
CA TRP A 22 -4.06 17.18 -0.81
C TRP A 22 -3.02 16.46 -1.67
N LEU A 23 -3.38 15.38 -2.38
CA LEU A 23 -2.50 14.63 -3.27
C LEU A 23 -2.41 15.30 -4.65
N THR A 24 -1.88 16.52 -4.67
CA THR A 24 -1.65 17.30 -5.90
C THR A 24 -0.77 16.52 -6.89
N PRO A 25 -0.83 16.84 -8.20
CA PRO A 25 0.01 16.18 -9.20
C PRO A 25 1.51 16.26 -8.91
N THR A 26 1.97 17.29 -8.19
CA THR A 26 3.38 17.49 -7.84
C THR A 26 3.82 16.67 -6.63
N ILE A 27 2.96 16.47 -5.63
CA ILE A 27 3.33 15.72 -4.41
C ILE A 27 3.06 14.22 -4.53
N ARG A 28 2.04 13.83 -5.31
CA ARG A 28 1.56 12.45 -5.42
C ARG A 28 2.66 11.45 -5.79
N PRO A 29 3.56 11.71 -6.77
CA PRO A 29 4.63 10.77 -7.10
C PRO A 29 5.56 10.49 -5.91
N ARG A 30 5.89 11.52 -5.12
CA ARG A 30 6.75 11.37 -3.92
C ARG A 30 6.05 10.58 -2.82
N ILE A 31 4.75 10.77 -2.62
CA ILE A 31 3.95 9.97 -1.69
C ILE A 31 3.91 8.50 -2.13
N HIS A 32 3.68 8.22 -3.41
CA HIS A 32 3.69 6.84 -3.92
C HIS A 32 5.05 6.17 -3.70
N GLN A 33 6.16 6.87 -3.96
CA GLN A 33 7.51 6.36 -3.70
C GLN A 33 7.73 6.06 -2.20
N TYR A 34 7.31 6.97 -1.33
CA TYR A 34 7.41 6.78 0.12
C TYR A 34 6.63 5.54 0.58
N LEU A 35 5.38 5.38 0.14
CA LEU A 35 4.54 4.22 0.47
C LEU A 35 5.16 2.91 -0.03
N GLY A 36 5.74 2.92 -1.22
CA GLY A 36 6.46 1.75 -1.74
C GLY A 36 7.70 1.39 -0.91
N GLY A 37 8.41 2.40 -0.40
CA GLY A 37 9.50 2.21 0.57
C GLY A 37 8.99 1.60 1.87
N ALA A 38 7.95 2.18 2.47
CA ALA A 38 7.36 1.70 3.72
C ALA A 38 6.89 0.24 3.66
N ILE A 39 6.25 -0.17 2.55
CA ILE A 39 5.85 -1.57 2.35
C ILE A 39 7.06 -2.50 2.27
N ARG A 40 8.15 -2.06 1.62
CA ARG A 40 9.39 -2.83 1.52
C ARG A 40 10.07 -2.97 2.88
N ASP A 41 10.11 -1.90 3.67
CA ASP A 41 10.71 -1.90 5.01
C ASP A 41 9.96 -2.85 5.96
N GLU A 42 8.65 -3.05 5.74
CA GLU A 42 7.85 -4.05 6.45
C GLU A 42 8.05 -5.49 5.98
N GLY A 43 8.86 -5.71 4.93
CA GLY A 43 9.11 -7.01 4.31
C GLY A 43 8.09 -7.41 3.24
N GLY A 44 7.27 -6.47 2.79
CA GLY A 44 6.28 -6.67 1.74
C GLY A 44 6.78 -6.29 0.33
N ILE A 45 5.95 -6.55 -0.67
CA ILE A 45 6.16 -6.20 -2.07
C ILE A 45 4.97 -5.35 -2.53
N ALA A 46 5.23 -4.09 -2.89
CA ALA A 46 4.25 -3.24 -3.55
C ALA A 46 4.30 -3.49 -5.07
N PHE A 47 3.22 -4.01 -5.64
CA PHE A 47 3.12 -4.25 -7.08
C PHE A 47 2.72 -2.98 -7.83
N THR A 48 1.71 -2.29 -7.31
CA THR A 48 1.17 -1.05 -7.90
C THR A 48 0.74 -0.11 -6.80
N ILE A 49 1.10 1.17 -6.94
CA ILE A 49 0.58 2.26 -6.12
C ILE A 49 0.05 3.34 -7.05
N ASN A 50 -1.23 3.65 -6.91
CA ASN A 50 -1.87 4.70 -7.69
C ASN A 50 -2.86 5.49 -6.83
N GLY A 51 -3.43 6.56 -7.35
CA GLY A 51 -4.38 7.35 -6.58
C GLY A 51 -4.81 8.62 -7.29
N THR A 52 -5.81 9.26 -6.72
CA THR A 52 -6.30 10.58 -7.17
C THR A 52 -5.97 11.65 -6.12
N ALA A 53 -6.64 12.80 -6.18
CA ALA A 53 -6.35 13.93 -5.33
C ALA A 53 -6.58 13.68 -3.82
N ASP A 54 -7.46 12.74 -3.45
CA ASP A 54 -7.89 12.54 -2.06
C ASP A 54 -7.69 11.11 -1.54
N HIS A 55 -7.25 10.14 -2.36
CA HIS A 55 -7.05 8.76 -1.91
C HIS A 55 -6.03 7.98 -2.73
N VAL A 56 -5.51 6.92 -2.12
CA VAL A 56 -4.49 6.03 -2.69
C VAL A 56 -5.02 4.60 -2.72
N HIS A 57 -4.70 3.90 -3.80
CA HIS A 57 -4.89 2.46 -3.99
C HIS A 57 -3.53 1.77 -4.07
N ILE A 58 -3.38 0.68 -3.32
CA ILE A 58 -2.16 -0.12 -3.26
C ILE A 58 -2.51 -1.57 -3.52
N LEU A 59 -1.79 -2.22 -4.42
CA LEU A 59 -1.75 -3.68 -4.53
C LEU A 59 -0.42 -4.17 -3.96
N ALA A 60 -0.46 -4.97 -2.89
CA ALA A 60 0.74 -5.47 -2.22
C ALA A 60 0.60 -6.90 -1.68
N ASP A 61 1.74 -7.58 -1.61
CA ASP A 61 1.95 -8.75 -0.74
C ASP A 61 2.62 -8.25 0.55
N CYS A 62 2.07 -8.57 1.72
CA CYS A 62 2.58 -8.15 3.02
C CYS A 62 3.18 -9.32 3.83
N GLY A 63 3.37 -10.48 3.20
CA GLY A 63 3.82 -11.70 3.86
C GLY A 63 2.71 -12.42 4.63
N ARG A 64 3.04 -13.60 5.17
CA ARG A 64 2.09 -14.51 5.83
C ARG A 64 2.09 -14.43 7.35
N THR A 65 3.17 -13.92 7.92
CA THR A 65 3.49 -14.04 9.34
C THR A 65 3.05 -12.82 10.15
N LYS A 66 2.85 -11.67 9.50
CA LYS A 66 2.34 -10.46 10.13
C LYS A 66 0.85 -10.31 9.79
N PRO A 67 -0.05 -10.23 10.79
CA PRO A 67 -1.44 -9.88 10.52
C PRO A 67 -1.51 -8.43 10.03
N LEU A 68 -2.45 -8.16 9.12
CA LEU A 68 -2.79 -6.77 8.82
C LEU A 68 -3.52 -6.15 10.02
N PRO A 69 -3.18 -4.90 10.40
CA PRO A 69 -3.91 -4.18 11.42
C PRO A 69 -5.37 -3.99 10.99
N LYS A 70 -6.29 -4.02 11.97
CA LYS A 70 -7.71 -3.75 11.76
C LYS A 70 -8.00 -2.26 11.79
#